data_AF-A0A8M9PNQ4-F1
#
_entry.id   AF-A0A8M9PNQ4-F1
#
_cell.length_a   1.000
_cell.length_b   1.000
_cell.length_c   1.000
_cell.angle_alpha   90.00
_cell.angle_beta   90.00
_cell.angle_gamma   90.00
#
_symmetry.space_group_name_H-M   'P 1'
#
loop_
_entity.id
_entity.type
_entity.pdbx_description
1 polymer ?
#
loop_
_entity_poly.entity_id
_entity_poly.type
_entity_poly.pdbx_seq_one_letter_code
_entity_poly.pdbx_strand_id
1 'polypeptide(L)'
;MMAHFQLSHFHLLYFLMAALLEHKVATRRSCEMFHELNISCVQHINMSISCLTTTHPLESLTVKLRKNNPVKDILIYPDISPASEHQRWSVRKHAGNVTLDLKDVRLSDEGLYECQVYKDQDCLNATRFIVTVKECKTLEPVSATLGSAVLLPCFEHPQQNTADQVTWKVIEGHRSTDITQYRSSAKTSSSTEQHKLSKPLFERAKRLENGSLVIRDSVKADEQWYQCRVNEKTCYEVKLLIKVVSDPSTPAPATQSYVHTHADIKPDLTAVLMATITSLFVLILLIICVSLYFKKRRRKINNQSKSRAEILKKLNSSLKAWF
;
A
#
# COMPACT_ATOMS: atom_id res chain seq x y z
N MET A 1 27.52 66.01 2.06
CA MET A 1 27.12 65.61 3.42
C MET A 1 25.75 64.91 3.47
N MET A 2 24.73 65.36 2.73
CA MET A 2 23.39 64.73 2.74
C MET A 2 23.35 63.29 2.19
N ALA A 3 24.14 62.97 1.15
CA ALA A 3 24.13 61.63 0.55
C ALA A 3 24.65 60.52 1.50
N HIS A 4 25.65 60.83 2.34
CA HIS A 4 26.19 59.89 3.32
C HIS A 4 25.22 59.60 4.46
N PHE A 5 24.40 60.60 4.83
CA PHE A 5 23.37 60.46 5.85
C PHE A 5 22.19 59.60 5.36
N GLN A 6 21.80 59.77 4.09
CA GLN A 6 20.79 58.94 3.44
C GLN A 6 21.22 57.46 3.40
N LEU A 7 22.46 57.18 2.96
CA LEU A 7 22.98 55.80 2.89
C LEU A 7 23.02 55.12 4.26
N SER A 8 23.42 55.86 5.31
CA SER A 8 23.42 55.39 6.69
C SER A 8 22.01 54.96 7.16
N HIS A 9 20.99 55.77 6.85
CA HIS A 9 19.60 55.45 7.19
C HIS A 9 19.09 54.20 6.47
N PHE A 10 19.44 54.00 5.19
CA PHE A 10 19.06 52.80 4.45
C PHE A 10 19.70 51.53 5.03
N HIS A 11 20.98 51.59 5.42
CA HIS A 11 21.63 50.47 6.09
C HIS A 11 20.96 50.14 7.43
N LEU A 12 20.71 51.15 8.27
CA LEU A 12 20.03 50.94 9.56
C LEU A 12 18.63 50.34 9.38
N LEU A 13 17.85 50.84 8.40
CA LEU A 13 16.53 50.29 8.08
C LEU A 13 16.61 48.85 7.60
N TYR A 14 17.59 48.51 6.74
CA TYR A 14 17.81 47.14 6.28
C TYR A 14 18.17 46.19 7.43
N PHE A 15 19.05 46.61 8.35
CA PHE A 15 19.39 45.83 9.55
C PHE A 15 18.19 45.61 10.45
N LEU A 16 17.36 46.63 10.66
CA LEU A 16 16.12 46.49 11.44
C LEU A 16 15.12 45.55 10.76
N MET A 17 14.97 45.63 9.44
CA MET A 17 14.10 44.70 8.68
C MET A 17 14.62 43.27 8.72
N ALA A 18 15.94 43.05 8.60
CA ALA A 18 16.56 41.74 8.72
C ALA A 18 16.41 41.17 10.15
N ALA A 19 16.67 41.98 11.18
CA ALA A 19 16.49 41.58 12.57
C ALA A 19 15.03 41.29 12.91
N LEU A 20 14.06 42.05 12.38
CA LEU A 20 12.64 41.77 12.50
C LEU A 20 12.24 40.49 11.77
N LEU A 21 12.85 40.20 10.61
CA LEU A 21 12.65 38.94 9.89
C LEU A 21 13.19 37.76 10.70
N GLU A 22 14.43 37.86 11.21
CA GLU A 22 15.06 36.85 12.03
C GLU A 22 14.32 36.65 13.36
N HIS A 23 13.85 37.73 13.99
CA HIS A 23 13.04 37.64 15.19
C HIS A 23 11.69 36.97 14.92
N LYS A 24 11.04 37.25 13.78
CA LYS A 24 9.85 36.49 13.34
C LYS A 24 10.16 35.01 13.08
N VAL A 25 11.31 34.70 12.50
CA VAL A 25 11.75 33.30 12.28
C VAL A 25 12.04 32.61 13.62
N ALA A 26 12.66 33.29 14.59
CA ALA A 26 13.00 32.76 15.90
C ALA A 26 11.79 32.66 16.86
N THR A 27 10.79 33.53 16.71
CA THR A 27 9.52 33.48 17.47
C THR A 27 8.51 32.49 16.86
N ARG A 28 8.88 31.77 15.80
CA ARG A 28 8.09 30.67 15.25
C ARG A 28 7.88 29.63 16.34
N ARG A 29 6.69 29.64 16.95
CA ARG A 29 6.31 28.68 17.98
C ARG A 29 6.42 27.28 17.37
N SER A 30 7.45 26.54 17.77
CA SER A 30 7.61 25.15 17.36
C SER A 30 6.34 24.42 17.77
N CYS A 31 5.77 23.62 16.87
CA CYS A 31 4.63 22.80 17.25
C CYS A 31 5.08 21.89 18.40
N GLU A 32 4.52 22.12 19.58
CA GLU A 32 4.63 21.17 20.66
C GLU A 32 3.63 20.04 20.38
N MET A 33 4.08 18.80 20.54
CA MET A 33 3.29 17.64 20.14
C MET A 33 2.25 17.34 21.21
N PHE A 34 0.97 17.39 20.84
CA PHE A 34 -0.11 17.26 21.82
C PHE A 34 -0.60 15.82 21.98
N HIS A 35 -0.59 15.02 20.90
CA HIS A 35 -1.20 13.68 20.92
C HIS A 35 -0.48 12.69 19.99
N GLU A 36 -0.44 11.42 20.42
CA GLU A 36 -0.05 10.26 19.62
C GLU A 36 -1.24 9.30 19.48
N LEU A 37 -1.59 8.95 18.24
CA LEU A 37 -2.71 8.05 17.93
C LEU A 37 -2.21 6.77 17.25
N ASN A 38 -2.72 5.62 17.67
CA ASN A 38 -2.47 4.35 17.01
C ASN A 38 -3.64 3.98 16.10
N ILE A 39 -3.39 3.93 14.80
CA ILE A 39 -4.41 3.66 13.79
C ILE A 39 -4.07 2.34 13.11
N SER A 40 -4.88 1.32 13.36
CA SER A 40 -4.78 0.02 12.70
C SER A 40 -5.89 -0.10 11.67
N CYS A 41 -5.55 -0.54 10.46
CA CYS A 41 -6.50 -0.75 9.37
C CYS A 41 -6.08 -1.91 8.47
N VAL A 42 -7.00 -2.43 7.66
CA VAL A 42 -6.74 -3.44 6.62
C VAL A 42 -6.43 -2.79 5.27
N GLN A 43 -5.75 -3.51 4.38
CA GLN A 43 -5.47 -3.02 3.02
C GLN A 43 -6.73 -2.72 2.19
N HIS A 44 -6.59 -1.84 1.20
CA HIS A 44 -7.62 -1.48 0.21
C HIS A 44 -8.89 -0.87 0.82
N ILE A 45 -8.74 -0.11 1.92
CA ILE A 45 -9.79 0.77 2.44
C ILE A 45 -9.48 2.23 2.10
N ASN A 46 -10.47 3.10 2.28
CA ASN A 46 -10.24 4.53 2.45
C ASN A 46 -10.38 4.85 3.94
N MET A 47 -9.54 5.73 4.46
CA MET A 47 -9.56 6.13 5.87
C MET A 47 -9.42 7.63 6.00
N SER A 48 -9.94 8.17 7.11
CA SER A 48 -9.82 9.59 7.46
C SER A 48 -9.20 9.74 8.84
N ILE A 49 -8.25 10.65 8.97
CA ILE A 49 -7.49 10.91 10.19
C ILE A 49 -7.79 12.33 10.65
N SER A 50 -8.31 12.46 11.86
CA SER A 50 -8.59 13.76 12.47
C SER A 50 -7.29 14.46 12.87
N CYS A 51 -7.06 15.66 12.35
CA CYS A 51 -5.91 16.48 12.71
C CYS A 51 -6.25 17.52 13.77
N LEU A 52 -7.31 18.30 13.57
CA LEU A 52 -7.68 19.43 14.42
C LEU A 52 -9.15 19.81 14.22
N THR A 53 -9.88 20.02 15.31
CA THR A 53 -11.17 20.72 15.27
C THR A 53 -10.94 22.22 15.47
N THR A 54 -11.41 23.04 14.53
CA THR A 54 -11.21 24.49 14.56
C THR A 54 -12.35 25.25 13.88
N THR A 55 -12.60 26.47 14.35
CA THR A 55 -13.53 27.41 13.72
C THR A 55 -12.95 28.08 12.48
N HIS A 56 -11.62 28.16 12.35
CA HIS A 56 -10.96 28.78 11.19
C HIS A 56 -11.35 28.11 9.87
N PRO A 57 -11.63 28.86 8.79
CA PRO A 57 -11.94 28.28 7.49
C PRO A 57 -10.72 27.57 6.91
N LEU A 58 -10.94 26.48 6.15
CA LEU A 58 -9.86 25.63 5.65
C LEU A 58 -8.87 26.41 4.78
N GLU A 59 -9.36 27.30 3.92
CA GLU A 59 -8.55 28.15 3.03
C GLU A 59 -7.58 29.07 3.78
N SER A 60 -7.85 29.36 5.05
CA SER A 60 -7.00 30.19 5.89
C SER A 60 -5.88 29.42 6.59
N LEU A 61 -5.87 28.09 6.46
CA LEU A 61 -4.97 27.19 7.18
C LEU A 61 -3.91 26.60 6.26
N THR A 62 -2.72 26.35 6.81
CA THR A 62 -1.73 25.47 6.19
C THR A 62 -1.75 24.12 6.90
N VAL A 63 -2.01 23.04 6.17
CA VAL A 63 -2.00 21.67 6.72
C VAL A 63 -0.83 20.91 6.13
N LYS A 64 0.08 20.45 6.99
CA LYS A 64 1.30 19.74 6.61
C LYS A 64 1.27 18.32 7.14
N LEU A 65 1.37 17.35 6.24
CA LEU A 65 1.54 15.94 6.56
C LEU A 65 2.98 15.52 6.30
N ARG A 66 3.63 14.98 7.32
CA ARG A 66 5.00 14.49 7.27
C ARG A 66 5.03 13.01 7.63
N LYS A 67 5.76 12.21 6.85
CA LYS A 67 6.13 10.83 7.22
C LYS A 67 7.49 10.88 7.89
N ASN A 68 7.63 10.21 9.02
CA ASN A 68 8.89 10.04 9.72
C ASN A 68 9.54 8.73 9.26
N ASN A 69 10.85 8.78 9.02
CA ASN A 69 11.69 7.67 8.56
C ASN A 69 11.42 7.14 7.11
N PRO A 70 12.02 7.76 6.07
CA PRO A 70 12.78 9.00 6.12
C PRO A 70 11.84 10.18 6.37
N VAL A 71 12.34 11.23 7.03
CA VAL A 71 11.58 12.46 7.21
C VAL A 71 11.28 13.05 5.85
N LYS A 72 10.00 13.07 5.46
CA LYS A 72 9.54 13.55 4.16
C LYS A 72 8.17 14.19 4.30
N ASP A 73 8.02 15.39 3.73
CA ASP A 73 6.72 16.03 3.58
C ASP A 73 5.94 15.32 2.48
N ILE A 74 4.80 14.73 2.83
CA ILE A 74 3.93 13.98 1.92
C ILE A 74 2.90 14.90 1.29
N LEU A 75 2.42 15.89 2.05
CA LEU A 75 1.41 16.84 1.60
C LEU A 75 1.57 18.16 2.34
N ILE A 76 1.40 19.26 1.63
CA ILE A 76 1.23 20.61 2.20
C ILE A 76 0.02 21.24 1.49
N TYR A 77 -1.02 21.57 2.26
CA TYR A 77 -2.21 22.24 1.76
C TYR A 77 -2.23 23.71 2.22
N PRO A 78 -2.72 24.66 1.41
CA PRO A 78 -3.01 24.53 -0.02
C PRO A 78 -1.70 24.41 -0.83
N ASP A 79 -1.69 23.59 -1.89
CA ASP A 79 -0.48 23.14 -2.58
C ASP A 79 0.24 24.26 -3.38
N ILE A 80 1.58 24.27 -3.31
CA ILE A 80 2.48 25.13 -4.13
C ILE A 80 3.69 24.31 -4.66
N SER A 81 3.80 23.00 -4.42
CA SER A 81 5.01 22.22 -4.78
C SER A 81 4.73 21.14 -5.84
N PRO A 82 5.48 21.09 -6.96
CA PRO A 82 5.23 20.16 -8.04
C PRO A 82 5.83 18.78 -7.70
N ALA A 83 5.09 17.98 -6.95
CA ALA A 83 5.28 16.54 -6.93
C ALA A 83 4.00 15.89 -6.41
N SER A 84 3.17 15.45 -7.35
CA SER A 84 1.93 14.69 -7.20
C SER A 84 2.12 13.29 -6.56
N GLU A 85 2.99 13.16 -5.58
CA GLU A 85 3.06 12.04 -4.65
C GLU A 85 2.25 12.42 -3.40
N HIS A 86 0.93 12.30 -3.35
CA HIS A 86 0.13 11.20 -3.87
C HIS A 86 -1.31 11.71 -4.07
N GLN A 87 -1.93 11.45 -5.23
CA GLN A 87 -3.39 11.64 -5.45
C GLN A 87 -4.29 10.89 -4.43
N ARG A 88 -3.68 10.09 -3.54
CA ARG A 88 -4.35 9.30 -2.51
C ARG A 88 -4.57 10.06 -1.21
N TRP A 89 -3.70 11.02 -0.87
CA TRP A 89 -3.85 11.86 0.31
C TRP A 89 -4.56 13.14 -0.06
N SER A 90 -5.55 13.55 0.73
CA SER A 90 -6.24 14.82 0.56
C SER A 90 -6.61 15.43 1.89
N VAL A 91 -6.72 16.76 1.93
CA VAL A 91 -7.19 17.49 3.11
C VAL A 91 -8.63 17.91 2.87
N ARG A 92 -9.46 17.77 3.89
CA ARG A 92 -10.81 18.32 3.92
C ARG A 92 -11.11 18.92 5.28
N LYS A 93 -12.15 19.74 5.32
CA LYS A 93 -12.75 20.21 6.58
C LYS A 93 -14.25 19.94 6.53
N HIS A 94 -14.78 19.26 7.54
CA HIS A 94 -16.21 19.01 7.68
C HIS A 94 -16.64 19.26 9.12
N ALA A 95 -17.71 20.03 9.32
CA ALA A 95 -18.25 20.38 10.65
C ALA A 95 -17.16 20.87 11.65
N GLY A 96 -16.20 21.67 11.17
CA GLY A 96 -15.09 22.17 12.00
C GLY A 96 -13.87 21.26 12.08
N ASN A 97 -13.99 19.97 11.77
CA ASN A 97 -12.87 19.02 11.85
C ASN A 97 -12.05 18.99 10.55
N VAL A 98 -10.77 19.28 10.66
CA VAL A 98 -9.77 19.16 9.59
C VAL A 98 -9.26 17.74 9.58
N THR A 99 -9.46 17.02 8.48
CA THR A 99 -9.08 15.62 8.34
C THR A 99 -8.15 15.39 7.15
N LEU A 100 -7.26 14.42 7.31
CA LEU A 100 -6.47 13.83 6.23
C LEU A 100 -7.18 12.56 5.74
N ASP A 101 -7.56 12.53 4.48
CA ASP A 101 -8.15 11.37 3.84
C ASP A 101 -7.07 10.62 3.06
N LEU A 102 -6.94 9.31 3.30
CA LEU A 102 -6.07 8.40 2.55
C LEU A 102 -6.93 7.38 1.80
N LYS A 103 -6.76 7.30 0.47
CA LYS A 103 -7.44 6.34 -0.41
C LYS A 103 -6.62 5.08 -0.65
N ASP A 104 -7.27 3.92 -0.78
CA ASP A 104 -6.66 2.63 -1.15
C ASP A 104 -5.43 2.28 -0.29
N VAL A 105 -5.58 2.16 1.03
CA VAL A 105 -4.47 1.88 1.98
C VAL A 105 -3.65 0.65 1.56
N ARG A 106 -2.32 0.74 1.65
CA ARG A 106 -1.35 -0.29 1.26
C ARG A 106 -0.35 -0.56 2.39
N LEU A 107 0.29 -1.74 2.38
CA LEU A 107 1.37 -2.06 3.34
C LEU A 107 2.48 -0.99 3.37
N SER A 108 2.82 -0.39 2.22
CA SER A 108 3.83 0.67 2.13
C SER A 108 3.46 1.97 2.87
N ASP A 109 2.18 2.15 3.20
CA ASP A 109 1.72 3.31 3.96
C ASP A 109 1.96 3.15 5.46
N GLU A 110 2.36 1.97 5.94
CA GLU A 110 2.75 1.77 7.33
C GLU A 110 3.86 2.76 7.75
N GLY A 111 3.75 3.23 8.99
CA GLY A 111 4.79 4.05 9.60
C GLY A 111 4.25 5.16 10.49
N LEU A 112 5.18 6.02 10.89
CA LEU A 112 4.93 7.15 11.78
C LEU A 112 4.69 8.41 10.96
N TYR A 113 3.60 9.11 11.25
CA TYR A 113 3.22 10.35 10.58
C TYR A 113 2.98 11.46 11.59
N GLU A 114 3.02 12.68 11.08
CA GLU A 114 2.73 13.89 11.83
C GLU A 114 1.91 14.84 10.98
N CYS A 115 0.75 15.23 11.48
CA CYS A 115 -0.10 16.27 10.92
C CYS A 115 0.09 17.56 11.72
N GLN A 116 0.53 18.61 11.06
CA GLN A 116 0.69 19.94 11.65
C GLN A 116 -0.29 20.90 10.97
N VAL A 117 -1.05 21.64 11.76
CA VAL A 117 -2.01 22.63 11.28
C VAL A 117 -1.55 24.01 11.74
N TYR A 118 -1.37 24.91 10.79
CA TYR A 118 -0.93 26.28 11.03
C TYR A 118 -1.99 27.27 10.60
N LYS A 119 -2.07 28.38 11.33
CA LYS A 119 -2.70 29.62 10.85
C LYS A 119 -1.58 30.64 10.66
N ASP A 120 -1.33 30.99 9.40
CA ASP A 120 -0.21 31.86 9.03
C ASP A 120 1.13 31.29 9.53
N GLN A 121 1.73 31.87 10.58
CA GLN A 121 2.97 31.37 11.18
C GLN A 121 2.76 30.62 12.50
N ASP A 122 1.55 30.66 13.05
CA ASP A 122 1.22 30.07 14.34
C ASP A 122 0.81 28.61 14.18
N CYS A 123 1.53 27.70 14.83
CA CYS A 123 1.11 26.31 14.91
C CYS A 123 -0.10 26.19 15.82
N LEU A 124 -1.24 25.80 15.26
CA LEU A 124 -2.46 25.56 16.01
C LEU A 124 -2.47 24.17 16.66
N ASN A 125 -1.91 23.17 15.97
CA ASN A 125 -1.83 21.82 16.49
C ASN A 125 -0.79 20.96 15.77
N ALA A 126 -0.22 20.00 16.48
CA ALA A 126 0.53 18.87 15.92
C ALA A 126 0.05 17.55 16.51
N THR A 127 -0.50 16.69 15.65
CA THR A 127 -0.94 15.34 15.98
C THR A 127 -0.01 14.33 15.32
N ARG A 128 0.58 13.45 16.13
CA ARG A 128 1.37 12.31 15.67
C ARG A 128 0.47 11.09 15.58
N PHE A 129 0.68 10.24 14.58
CA PHE A 129 -0.03 8.98 14.50
C PHE A 129 0.80 7.88 13.85
N ILE A 130 0.62 6.67 14.35
CA ILE A 130 1.23 5.45 13.83
C ILE A 130 0.17 4.72 13.02
N VAL A 131 0.42 4.54 11.73
CA VAL A 131 -0.43 3.72 10.86
C VAL A 131 0.15 2.32 10.81
N THR A 132 -0.63 1.33 11.23
CA THR A 132 -0.32 -0.10 11.06
C THR A 132 -1.32 -0.69 10.08
N VAL A 133 -0.81 -1.34 9.02
CA VAL A 133 -1.64 -1.93 7.97
C VAL A 133 -1.59 -3.43 8.08
N LYS A 134 -2.77 -4.06 8.12
CA LYS A 134 -2.92 -5.51 8.24
C LYS A 134 -3.42 -6.10 6.93
N GLU A 135 -2.98 -7.32 6.66
CA GLU A 135 -3.57 -8.17 5.64
C GLU A 135 -4.85 -8.81 6.16
N CYS A 136 -5.74 -9.18 5.23
CA CYS A 136 -6.91 -9.98 5.58
C CYS A 136 -6.44 -11.35 6.09
N LYS A 137 -7.06 -11.85 7.17
CA LYS A 137 -6.70 -13.16 7.71
C LYS A 137 -7.17 -14.25 6.74
N THR A 138 -6.22 -15.03 6.23
CA THR A 138 -6.54 -16.21 5.41
C THR A 138 -7.16 -17.30 6.29
N LEU A 139 -8.32 -17.82 5.88
CA LEU A 139 -9.01 -18.94 6.49
C LEU A 139 -8.68 -20.23 5.74
N GLU A 140 -8.93 -21.37 6.39
CA GLU A 140 -8.82 -22.67 5.74
C GLU A 140 -9.76 -22.77 4.53
N PRO A 141 -9.32 -23.38 3.41
CA PRO A 141 -10.15 -23.55 2.23
C PRO A 141 -11.44 -24.32 2.52
N VAL A 142 -12.54 -23.90 1.90
CA VAL A 142 -13.84 -24.59 1.98
C VAL A 142 -14.04 -25.39 0.70
N SER A 143 -14.46 -26.64 0.82
CA SER A 143 -14.79 -27.50 -0.32
C SER A 143 -16.29 -27.66 -0.48
N ALA A 144 -16.77 -27.65 -1.73
CA ALA A 144 -18.14 -27.97 -2.10
C ALA A 144 -18.15 -28.97 -3.26
N THR A 145 -19.28 -29.66 -3.44
CA THR A 145 -19.50 -30.54 -4.60
C THR A 145 -20.29 -29.78 -5.65
N LEU A 146 -20.11 -30.12 -6.93
CA LEU A 146 -20.90 -29.52 -8.01
C LEU A 146 -22.41 -29.61 -7.72
N GLY A 147 -23.13 -28.50 -7.84
CA GLY A 147 -24.56 -28.37 -7.57
C GLY A 147 -24.94 -28.26 -6.09
N SER A 148 -24.00 -28.40 -5.14
CA SER A 148 -24.32 -28.28 -3.71
C SER A 148 -24.38 -26.81 -3.25
N ALA A 149 -25.00 -26.58 -2.10
CA ALA A 149 -24.82 -25.33 -1.37
C ALA A 149 -23.51 -25.37 -0.56
N VAL A 150 -22.89 -24.20 -0.36
CA VAL A 150 -21.69 -24.03 0.46
C VAL A 150 -21.79 -22.76 1.30
N LEU A 151 -21.25 -22.81 2.51
CA LEU A 151 -21.16 -21.67 3.41
C LEU A 151 -19.71 -21.22 3.52
N LEU A 152 -19.44 -19.98 3.14
CA LEU A 152 -18.17 -19.31 3.36
C LEU A 152 -18.26 -18.54 4.68
N PRO A 153 -17.46 -18.93 5.69
CA PRO A 153 -17.53 -18.30 6.99
C PRO A 153 -17.02 -16.87 6.93
N CYS A 154 -17.74 -15.97 7.58
CA CYS A 154 -17.22 -14.68 7.99
C CYS A 154 -17.58 -14.47 9.44
N PHE A 155 -16.56 -14.42 10.30
CA PHE A 155 -16.77 -14.34 11.74
C PHE A 155 -17.08 -12.91 12.15
N GLU A 156 -18.31 -12.67 12.58
CA GLU A 156 -18.69 -11.47 13.32
C GLU A 156 -18.61 -11.75 14.81
N HIS A 157 -18.10 -10.81 15.61
CA HIS A 157 -18.20 -10.94 17.06
C HIS A 157 -19.70 -10.88 17.44
N PRO A 158 -20.23 -11.87 18.19
CA PRO A 158 -21.68 -12.06 18.38
C PRO A 158 -22.42 -10.93 19.12
N GLN A 159 -21.73 -9.86 19.50
CA GLN A 159 -22.30 -8.75 20.28
C GLN A 159 -22.61 -7.49 19.46
N GLN A 160 -22.26 -7.44 18.17
CA GLN A 160 -22.50 -6.28 17.34
C GLN A 160 -23.43 -6.62 16.18
N ASN A 161 -24.56 -5.91 16.12
CA ASN A 161 -25.53 -5.94 15.03
C ASN A 161 -24.96 -5.23 13.79
N THR A 162 -23.71 -5.53 13.43
CA THR A 162 -22.93 -4.88 12.36
C THR A 162 -23.04 -5.63 11.03
N ALA A 163 -23.91 -6.63 10.93
CA ALA A 163 -24.08 -7.48 9.76
C ALA A 163 -24.37 -6.69 8.46
N ASP A 164 -25.00 -5.53 8.58
CA ASP A 164 -25.27 -4.63 7.45
C ASP A 164 -23.99 -4.02 6.84
N GLN A 165 -22.89 -3.99 7.59
CA GLN A 165 -21.60 -3.45 7.13
C GLN A 165 -20.70 -4.50 6.46
N VAL A 166 -21.05 -5.78 6.54
CA VAL A 166 -20.23 -6.86 5.98
C VAL A 166 -20.32 -6.87 4.46
N THR A 167 -19.18 -6.69 3.81
CA THR A 167 -19.07 -6.71 2.34
C THR A 167 -18.31 -7.94 1.86
N TRP A 168 -18.69 -8.42 0.68
CA TRP A 168 -18.06 -9.57 0.06
C TRP A 168 -17.57 -9.24 -1.34
N LYS A 169 -16.36 -9.70 -1.66
CA LYS A 169 -15.77 -9.57 -3.00
C LYS A 169 -15.23 -10.91 -3.48
N VAL A 170 -15.33 -11.13 -4.79
CA VAL A 170 -14.64 -12.21 -5.49
C VAL A 170 -13.28 -11.70 -5.93
N ILE A 171 -12.23 -12.48 -5.66
CA ILE A 171 -10.86 -12.21 -6.07
C ILE A 171 -10.50 -13.20 -7.18
N GLU A 172 -10.30 -12.68 -8.39
CA GLU A 172 -9.86 -13.41 -9.58
C GLU A 172 -8.52 -12.82 -10.05
N GLY A 173 -7.42 -13.52 -9.76
CA GLY A 173 -6.07 -13.00 -9.98
C GLY A 173 -5.82 -11.71 -9.20
N HIS A 174 -5.59 -10.60 -9.89
CA HIS A 174 -5.40 -9.26 -9.28
C HIS A 174 -6.69 -8.43 -9.20
N ARG A 175 -7.82 -8.96 -9.68
CA ARG A 175 -9.09 -8.23 -9.72
C ARG A 175 -9.92 -8.61 -8.50
N SER A 176 -10.38 -7.60 -7.77
CA SER A 176 -11.35 -7.75 -6.68
C SER A 176 -12.66 -7.08 -7.07
N THR A 177 -13.73 -7.86 -7.19
CA THR A 177 -15.04 -7.39 -7.67
C THR A 177 -16.10 -7.66 -6.61
N ASP A 178 -16.97 -6.69 -6.35
CA ASP A 178 -18.13 -6.91 -5.48
C ASP A 178 -19.00 -8.06 -6.02
N ILE A 179 -19.50 -8.92 -5.13
CA ILE A 179 -20.30 -10.08 -5.53
C ILE A 179 -21.49 -9.68 -6.41
N THR A 180 -22.15 -8.55 -6.12
CA THR A 180 -23.32 -8.08 -6.88
C THR A 180 -23.00 -7.70 -8.33
N GLN A 181 -21.72 -7.44 -8.63
CA GLN A 181 -21.24 -7.02 -9.94
C GLN A 181 -20.39 -8.08 -10.63
N TYR A 182 -20.11 -9.20 -9.96
CA TYR A 182 -19.24 -10.23 -10.49
C TYR A 182 -19.91 -10.97 -11.64
N ARG A 183 -19.26 -10.95 -12.81
CA ARG A 183 -19.58 -11.77 -13.97
C ARG A 183 -18.39 -12.67 -14.24
N SER A 184 -18.60 -13.98 -14.13
CA SER A 184 -17.55 -14.95 -14.43
C SER A 184 -17.06 -14.76 -15.88
N SER A 185 -15.75 -14.67 -16.03
CA SER A 185 -15.09 -14.67 -17.34
C SER A 185 -15.12 -16.09 -17.92
N ALA A 186 -16.30 -16.56 -18.31
CA ALA A 186 -16.46 -17.87 -18.93
C ALA A 186 -15.82 -17.89 -20.33
N LYS A 187 -14.49 -18.07 -20.37
CA LYS A 187 -13.71 -18.15 -21.60
C LYS A 187 -12.67 -19.25 -21.50
N THR A 188 -13.06 -20.45 -21.09
CA THR A 188 -12.22 -21.65 -21.26
C THR A 188 -13.08 -22.89 -21.35
N SER A 189 -13.19 -23.37 -22.60
CA SER A 189 -13.30 -24.76 -23.04
C SER A 189 -13.47 -25.84 -21.95
N SER A 190 -14.49 -26.67 -22.14
CA SER A 190 -14.84 -27.88 -21.37
C SER A 190 -15.54 -27.64 -20.02
N SER A 191 -16.80 -27.21 -20.06
CA SER A 191 -17.72 -27.61 -18.98
C SER A 191 -19.11 -27.87 -19.55
N THR A 192 -19.64 -28.99 -19.09
CA THR A 192 -20.94 -29.60 -19.31
C THR A 192 -22.08 -28.57 -19.41
N GLU A 193 -23.13 -28.91 -20.16
CA GLU A 193 -24.38 -28.15 -20.39
C GLU A 193 -24.86 -27.28 -19.20
N GLN A 194 -24.57 -27.69 -17.97
CA GLN A 194 -24.89 -26.97 -16.74
C GLN A 194 -24.31 -25.54 -16.64
N HIS A 195 -23.15 -25.24 -17.24
CA HIS A 195 -22.61 -23.87 -17.22
C HIS A 195 -23.52 -22.89 -17.99
N LYS A 196 -24.32 -23.40 -18.93
CA LYS A 196 -25.24 -22.59 -19.73
C LYS A 196 -26.57 -22.31 -19.02
N LEU A 197 -26.94 -23.13 -18.02
CA LEU A 197 -28.21 -23.04 -17.31
C LEU A 197 -28.10 -22.42 -15.91
N SER A 198 -26.91 -22.37 -15.32
CA SER A 198 -26.76 -21.86 -13.95
C SER A 198 -26.87 -20.35 -13.88
N LYS A 199 -27.63 -19.86 -12.89
CA LYS A 199 -27.80 -18.44 -12.60
C LYS A 199 -26.45 -17.79 -12.24
N PRO A 200 -26.27 -16.49 -12.50
CA PRO A 200 -25.05 -15.79 -12.12
C PRO A 200 -24.84 -15.82 -10.60
N LEU A 201 -23.59 -15.69 -10.15
CA LEU A 201 -23.21 -15.82 -8.75
C LEU A 201 -24.04 -14.92 -7.82
N PHE A 202 -24.30 -13.67 -8.21
CA PHE A 202 -25.05 -12.71 -7.39
C PHE A 202 -26.51 -13.11 -7.13
N GLU A 203 -27.11 -13.98 -7.94
CA GLU A 203 -28.46 -14.51 -7.71
C GLU A 203 -28.46 -15.74 -6.79
N ARG A 204 -27.35 -16.47 -6.75
CA ARG A 204 -27.18 -17.70 -5.97
C ARG A 204 -26.50 -17.48 -4.62
N ALA A 205 -25.74 -16.39 -4.50
CA ALA A 205 -25.04 -16.00 -3.31
C ALA A 205 -25.93 -15.10 -2.43
N LYS A 206 -26.07 -15.45 -1.16
CA LYS A 206 -26.82 -14.66 -0.18
C LYS A 206 -26.01 -14.50 1.10
N ARG A 207 -25.92 -13.26 1.60
CA ARG A 207 -25.35 -12.98 2.92
C ARG A 207 -26.34 -13.37 4.01
N LEU A 208 -25.87 -14.10 5.01
CA LEU A 208 -26.62 -14.48 6.21
C LEU A 208 -26.50 -13.38 7.28
N GLU A 209 -27.33 -13.47 8.32
CA GLU A 209 -27.36 -12.50 9.42
C GLU A 209 -26.03 -12.41 10.18
N ASN A 210 -25.25 -13.49 10.24
CA ASN A 210 -23.91 -13.48 10.86
C ASN A 210 -22.79 -12.98 9.92
N GLY A 211 -23.14 -12.41 8.77
CA GLY A 211 -22.19 -11.95 7.75
C GLY A 211 -21.63 -13.05 6.84
N SER A 212 -21.80 -14.34 7.15
CA SER A 212 -21.34 -15.44 6.30
C SER A 212 -22.08 -15.48 4.96
N LEU A 213 -21.45 -16.01 3.92
CA LEU A 213 -22.02 -16.08 2.59
C LEU A 213 -22.43 -17.51 2.26
N VAL A 214 -23.71 -17.74 1.94
CA VAL A 214 -24.16 -18.99 1.35
C VAL A 214 -24.20 -18.86 -0.17
N ILE A 215 -23.56 -19.79 -0.87
CA ILE A 215 -23.63 -19.93 -2.33
C ILE A 215 -24.41 -21.21 -2.63
N ARG A 216 -25.53 -21.09 -3.35
CA ARG A 216 -26.37 -22.23 -3.77
C ARG A 216 -25.99 -22.69 -5.17
N ASP A 217 -26.32 -23.93 -5.51
CA ASP A 217 -26.12 -24.52 -6.83
C ASP A 217 -24.69 -24.28 -7.39
N SER A 218 -23.68 -24.64 -6.59
CA SER A 218 -22.28 -24.30 -6.85
C SER A 218 -21.80 -24.84 -8.21
N VAL A 219 -21.14 -24.00 -9.00
CA VAL A 219 -20.56 -24.38 -10.30
C VAL A 219 -19.05 -24.31 -10.27
N LYS A 220 -18.35 -24.97 -11.21
CA LYS A 220 -16.87 -24.94 -11.26
C LYS A 220 -16.30 -23.52 -11.32
N ALA A 221 -16.99 -22.59 -11.99
CA ALA A 221 -16.59 -21.19 -12.08
C ALA A 221 -16.67 -20.42 -10.74
N ASP A 222 -17.34 -20.97 -9.73
CA ASP A 222 -17.38 -20.39 -8.37
C ASP A 222 -16.08 -20.68 -7.59
N GLU A 223 -15.22 -21.60 -8.07
CA GLU A 223 -13.90 -21.90 -7.48
C GLU A 223 -12.97 -20.69 -7.60
N GLN A 224 -13.02 -19.83 -6.60
CA GLN A 224 -12.25 -18.59 -6.54
C GLN A 224 -11.86 -18.26 -5.09
N TRP A 225 -11.09 -17.20 -4.93
CA TRP A 225 -10.90 -16.56 -3.64
C TRP A 225 -12.05 -15.59 -3.35
N TYR A 226 -12.50 -15.58 -2.10
CA TYR A 226 -13.52 -14.69 -1.61
C TYR A 226 -12.98 -13.91 -0.43
N GLN A 227 -13.24 -12.61 -0.41
CA GLN A 227 -12.85 -11.71 0.67
C GLN A 227 -14.11 -11.22 1.39
N CYS A 228 -14.16 -11.48 2.69
CA CYS A 228 -15.14 -10.88 3.58
C CYS A 228 -14.50 -9.73 4.35
N ARG A 229 -15.12 -8.55 4.33
CA ARG A 229 -14.70 -7.41 5.14
C ARG A 229 -15.81 -7.06 6.11
N VAL A 230 -15.50 -7.19 7.40
CA VAL A 230 -16.42 -6.88 8.50
C VAL A 230 -16.36 -5.40 8.84
N ASN A 231 -15.14 -4.84 8.93
CA ASN A 231 -14.91 -3.42 9.20
C ASN A 231 -13.50 -3.01 8.74
N GLU A 232 -13.07 -1.81 9.11
CA GLU A 232 -11.75 -1.26 8.76
C GLU A 232 -10.55 -2.01 9.37
N LYS A 233 -10.76 -2.86 10.38
CA LYS A 233 -9.72 -3.62 11.12
C LYS A 233 -9.79 -5.13 10.91
N THR A 234 -10.93 -5.63 10.45
CA THR A 234 -11.24 -7.07 10.41
C THR A 234 -11.67 -7.47 9.01
N CYS A 235 -10.87 -8.35 8.42
CA CYS A 235 -11.07 -8.88 7.08
C CYS A 235 -10.58 -10.33 7.01
N TYR A 236 -11.25 -11.15 6.21
CA TYR A 236 -10.94 -12.56 6.00
C TYR A 236 -10.90 -12.90 4.51
N GLU A 237 -10.03 -13.83 4.13
CA GLU A 237 -9.98 -14.40 2.79
C GLU A 237 -10.10 -15.91 2.85
N VAL A 238 -10.94 -16.47 1.98
CA VAL A 238 -11.21 -17.91 1.93
C VAL A 238 -11.25 -18.38 0.49
N LYS A 239 -10.62 -19.53 0.23
CA LYS A 239 -10.66 -20.17 -1.09
C LYS A 239 -11.80 -21.19 -1.12
N LEU A 240 -12.68 -21.08 -2.10
CA LEU A 240 -13.68 -22.11 -2.40
C LEU A 240 -13.10 -23.10 -3.40
N LEU A 241 -13.21 -24.40 -3.12
CA LEU A 241 -12.78 -25.49 -4.00
C LEU A 241 -13.99 -26.32 -4.41
N ILE A 242 -14.15 -26.59 -5.71
CA ILE A 242 -15.28 -27.36 -6.25
C ILE A 242 -14.81 -28.74 -6.68
N LYS A 243 -15.31 -29.77 -6.00
CA LYS A 243 -15.03 -31.18 -6.31
C LYS A 243 -16.04 -31.67 -7.36
N VAL A 244 -15.51 -32.27 -8.42
CA VAL A 244 -16.32 -33.01 -9.41
C VAL A 244 -16.38 -34.45 -8.90
N VAL A 245 -17.60 -34.97 -8.67
CA VAL A 245 -17.77 -36.40 -8.36
C VAL A 245 -17.50 -37.14 -9.66
N SER A 246 -16.32 -37.75 -9.76
CA SER A 246 -16.08 -38.80 -10.73
C SER A 246 -16.84 -40.02 -10.22
N ASP A 247 -17.87 -40.46 -10.94
CA ASP A 247 -18.47 -41.77 -10.70
C ASP A 247 -17.36 -42.84 -10.67
N PRO A 248 -17.33 -43.78 -9.71
CA PRO A 248 -16.32 -44.83 -9.65
C PRO A 248 -16.41 -45.86 -10.81
N SER A 249 -17.29 -45.66 -11.78
CA SER A 249 -17.44 -46.54 -12.94
C SER A 249 -16.51 -46.12 -14.09
N THR A 250 -15.21 -46.34 -13.89
CA THR A 250 -14.33 -46.68 -15.03
C THR A 250 -13.43 -47.82 -14.57
N PRO A 251 -13.68 -49.06 -15.04
CA PRO A 251 -12.87 -50.21 -14.66
C PRO A 251 -11.43 -49.92 -15.07
N ALA A 252 -10.50 -50.08 -14.11
CA ALA A 252 -9.09 -50.05 -14.39
C ALA A 252 -8.80 -51.02 -15.57
N PRO A 253 -8.24 -50.54 -16.69
CA PRO A 253 -7.82 -51.44 -17.76
C PRO A 253 -6.75 -52.36 -17.20
N ALA A 254 -7.01 -53.66 -17.34
CA ALA A 254 -6.11 -54.73 -16.95
C ALA A 254 -4.69 -54.43 -17.44
N THR A 255 -3.77 -54.44 -16.49
CA THR A 255 -2.32 -54.32 -16.68
C THR A 255 -1.84 -55.40 -17.64
N GLN A 256 -1.85 -55.10 -18.94
CA GLN A 256 -1.12 -55.91 -19.92
C GLN A 256 0.35 -55.50 -19.83
N SER A 257 1.10 -56.36 -19.15
CA SER A 257 2.52 -56.66 -19.37
C SER A 257 3.07 -56.08 -20.68
N TYR A 258 3.57 -54.84 -20.65
CA TYR A 258 4.34 -54.28 -21.74
C TYR A 258 5.82 -54.51 -21.44
N VAL A 259 6.42 -55.34 -22.29
CA VAL A 259 7.83 -55.72 -22.26
C VAL A 259 8.68 -54.46 -22.24
N HIS A 260 9.48 -54.35 -21.18
CA HIS A 260 10.42 -53.27 -20.93
C HIS A 260 11.59 -53.40 -21.92
N THR A 261 11.45 -52.85 -23.12
CA THR A 261 12.62 -52.57 -23.97
C THR A 261 13.32 -51.35 -23.41
N HIS A 262 14.32 -51.63 -22.57
CA HIS A 262 15.30 -50.69 -22.04
C HIS A 262 16.10 -50.11 -23.22
N ALA A 263 15.58 -49.06 -23.85
CA ALA A 263 16.37 -48.20 -24.71
C ALA A 263 17.11 -47.23 -23.79
N ASP A 264 18.37 -47.58 -23.47
CA ASP A 264 19.31 -46.69 -22.80
C ASP A 264 19.48 -45.41 -23.64
N ILE A 265 18.67 -44.40 -23.34
CA ILE A 265 18.86 -43.03 -23.81
C ILE A 265 20.07 -42.51 -23.05
N LYS A 266 21.27 -42.77 -23.57
CA LYS A 266 22.48 -42.05 -23.15
C LYS A 266 22.20 -40.56 -23.37
N PRO A 267 22.32 -39.71 -22.33
CA PRO A 267 22.18 -38.28 -22.51
C PRO A 267 23.25 -37.84 -23.50
N ASP A 268 22.81 -37.16 -24.57
CA ASP A 268 23.68 -36.60 -25.59
C ASP A 268 24.69 -35.68 -24.89
N LEU A 269 25.92 -36.18 -24.75
CA LEU A 269 26.98 -35.55 -23.97
C LEU A 269 27.23 -34.11 -24.44
N THR A 270 27.02 -33.86 -25.73
CA THR A 270 27.06 -32.54 -26.35
C THR A 270 25.99 -31.59 -25.82
N ALA A 271 24.74 -32.00 -25.68
CA ALA A 271 23.67 -31.15 -25.14
C ALA A 271 23.94 -30.75 -23.69
N VAL A 272 24.45 -31.68 -22.87
CA VAL A 272 24.80 -31.41 -21.46
C VAL A 272 26.00 -30.46 -21.36
N LEU A 273 27.02 -30.65 -22.20
CA LEU A 273 28.17 -29.74 -22.25
C LEU A 273 27.76 -28.33 -22.71
N MET A 274 26.85 -28.20 -23.68
CA MET A 274 26.37 -26.88 -24.11
C MET A 274 25.50 -26.19 -23.06
N ALA A 275 24.65 -26.94 -22.34
CA ALA A 275 23.83 -26.40 -21.26
C ALA A 275 24.69 -25.91 -20.07
N THR A 276 25.75 -26.64 -19.74
CA THR A 276 26.67 -26.24 -18.66
C THR A 276 27.50 -25.01 -19.02
N ILE A 277 28.01 -24.94 -20.25
CA ILE A 277 28.76 -23.79 -20.76
C ILE A 277 27.89 -22.53 -20.78
N THR A 278 26.66 -22.62 -21.31
CA THR A 278 25.72 -21.48 -21.34
C THR A 278 25.34 -21.00 -19.94
N SER A 279 25.08 -21.93 -19.01
CA SER A 279 24.81 -21.60 -17.61
C SER A 279 25.99 -20.87 -16.93
N LEU A 280 27.23 -21.33 -17.18
CA LEU A 280 28.45 -20.68 -16.69
C LEU A 280 28.61 -19.26 -17.25
N PHE A 281 28.36 -19.05 -18.54
CA PHE A 281 28.41 -17.70 -19.13
C PHE A 281 27.39 -16.74 -18.51
N VAL A 282 26.16 -17.21 -18.25
CA VAL A 282 25.12 -16.40 -17.58
C VAL A 282 25.55 -16.03 -16.16
N LEU A 283 26.11 -16.97 -15.40
CA LEU A 283 26.64 -16.72 -14.06
C LEU A 283 27.78 -15.68 -14.06
N ILE A 284 28.72 -15.78 -15.00
CA ILE A 284 29.83 -14.83 -15.13
C ILE A 284 29.31 -13.42 -15.45
N LEU A 285 28.35 -13.29 -16.37
CA LEU A 285 27.74 -12.00 -16.70
C LEU A 285 27.01 -11.38 -15.50
N LEU A 286 26.31 -12.18 -14.71
CA LEU A 286 25.66 -11.72 -13.49
C LEU A 286 26.68 -11.22 -12.46
N ILE A 287 27.78 -11.95 -12.26
CA ILE A 287 28.87 -11.53 -11.36
C ILE A 287 29.50 -10.21 -11.84
N ILE A 288 29.72 -10.05 -13.14
CA ILE A 288 30.24 -8.80 -13.73
C ILE A 288 29.25 -7.66 -13.48
N CYS A 289 27.96 -7.83 -13.76
CA CYS A 289 26.92 -6.83 -13.51
C CYS A 289 26.87 -6.40 -12.03
N VAL A 290 26.93 -7.37 -11.12
CA VAL A 290 26.96 -7.13 -9.67
C VAL A 290 28.23 -6.36 -9.27
N SER A 291 29.40 -6.75 -9.79
CA SER A 291 30.67 -6.07 -9.51
C SER A 291 30.67 -4.61 -10.01
N LEU A 292 30.12 -4.36 -11.20
CA LEU A 292 29.97 -3.02 -11.78
C LEU A 292 28.99 -2.17 -10.97
N TYR A 293 27.88 -2.76 -10.52
CA TYR A 293 26.93 -2.12 -9.64
C TYR A 293 27.59 -1.68 -8.32
N PHE A 294 28.34 -2.58 -7.66
CA PHE A 294 29.08 -2.25 -6.45
C PHE A 294 30.15 -1.18 -6.70
N LYS A 295 30.87 -1.22 -7.82
CA LYS A 295 31.87 -0.21 -8.18
C LYS A 295 31.24 1.17 -8.40
N LYS A 296 30.07 1.23 -9.06
CA LYS A 296 29.30 2.46 -9.27
C LYS A 296 28.75 3.01 -7.95
N ARG A 297 28.23 2.15 -7.08
CA ARG A 297 27.76 2.52 -5.74
C ARG A 297 28.89 3.08 -4.87
N ARG A 298 30.06 2.43 -4.89
CA ARG A 298 31.26 2.88 -4.15
C ARG A 298 31.77 4.23 -4.66
N ARG A 299 31.75 4.47 -5.98
CA ARG A 299 32.04 5.80 -6.57
C ARG A 299 31.07 6.89 -6.07
N LYS A 300 29.76 6.59 -6.00
CA LYS A 300 28.76 7.56 -5.51
C LYS A 300 29.01 7.96 -4.05
N ILE A 301 29.33 6.98 -3.19
CA ILE A 301 29.66 7.23 -1.77
C ILE A 301 30.93 8.09 -1.65
N ASN A 302 31.98 7.78 -2.41
CA ASN A 302 33.23 8.54 -2.39
C ASN A 302 33.07 9.98 -2.91
N ASN A 303 32.20 10.22 -3.90
CA ASN A 303 31.92 11.57 -4.37
C ASN A 303 31.16 12.39 -3.32
N GLN A 304 30.26 11.75 -2.57
CA GLN A 304 29.50 12.39 -1.50
C GLN A 304 30.37 12.71 -0.27
N SER A 305 31.38 11.89 0.04
CA SER A 305 32.32 12.18 1.13
C SER A 305 33.25 13.35 0.78
N LYS A 306 33.72 13.44 -0.47
CA LYS A 306 34.52 14.58 -0.96
C LYS A 306 33.75 15.90 -0.89
N SER A 307 32.50 15.94 -1.36
CA SER A 307 31.70 17.17 -1.30
C SER A 307 31.43 17.62 0.13
N ARG A 308 31.14 16.68 1.05
CA ARG A 308 30.99 16.99 2.48
C ARG A 308 32.27 17.53 3.12
N ALA A 309 33.43 16.93 2.81
CA ALA A 309 34.72 17.40 3.33
C ALA A 309 35.06 18.81 2.83
N GLU A 310 34.70 19.13 1.59
CA GLU A 310 34.94 20.46 1.00
C GLU A 310 34.02 21.54 1.59
N ILE A 311 32.76 21.21 1.88
CA ILE A 311 31.82 22.07 2.61
C ILE A 311 32.34 22.34 4.03
N LEU A 312 32.81 21.32 4.75
CA LEU A 312 33.39 21.46 6.10
C LEU A 312 34.65 22.35 6.09
N LYS A 313 35.51 22.23 5.08
CA LYS A 313 36.68 23.12 4.92
C LYS A 313 36.25 24.57 4.72
N LYS A 314 35.23 24.84 3.89
CA LYS A 314 34.70 26.20 3.69
C LYS A 314 34.10 26.78 4.98
N LEU A 315 33.32 25.99 5.72
CA LEU A 315 32.75 26.42 7.00
C LEU A 315 33.85 26.74 8.03
N ASN A 316 34.87 25.89 8.14
CA ASN A 316 35.98 26.11 9.08
C ASN A 316 36.85 27.31 8.71
N SER A 317 37.06 27.55 7.40
CA SER A 317 37.72 28.77 6.91
C SER A 317 36.92 30.02 7.21
N SER A 318 35.59 29.98 7.08
CA SER A 318 34.73 31.10 7.40
C SER A 318 34.75 31.37 8.90
N LEU A 319 34.66 30.35 9.75
CA LEU A 319 34.75 30.50 11.21
C LEU A 319 36.08 31.14 11.64
N LYS A 320 37.22 30.72 11.05
CA LYS A 320 38.53 31.33 11.32
C LYS A 320 38.66 32.79 10.87
N ALA A 321 37.85 33.27 9.92
CA ALA A 321 37.87 34.67 9.51
C ALA A 321 37.07 35.57 10.47
N TRP A 322 36.28 34.98 11.37
CA TRP A 322 35.45 35.69 12.34
C TRP A 322 36.09 35.77 13.74
N PHE A 323 37.18 35.04 13.99
CA PHE A 323 38.00 35.10 15.21
C PHE A 323 39.37 35.68 14.89
#